data_AF-A0A7V0MHG6-F1
#
_entry.id   AF-A0A7V0MHG6-F1
#
_cell.length_a   1.000
_cell.length_b   1.000
_cell.length_c   1.000
_cell.angle_alpha   90.00
_cell.angle_beta   90.00
_cell.angle_gamma   90.00
#
_symmetry.space_group_name_H-M   'P 1'
#
loop_
_entity.id
_entity.type
_entity.pdbx_description
1 polymer ?
#
loop_
_entity_poly.entity_id
_entity_poly.type
_entity_poly.pdbx_seq_one_letter_code
_entity_poly.pdbx_strand_id
1 'polypeptide(L)'
;MNELYAGMDLHSRNTYIGIMEKDSKKKVFEKRVPNHLSLILGLFEPFKDQLQGIVVESTYNWYWLVDGLMDAGYRCLHLANPSAIKQYEGLKYSDDRSDAFWLAHLLSLGILPEGCIYPKQDRQILSKGSGQNYAWQPRR
;
A
#
# COMPACT_ATOMS: atom_id res chain seq x y z
N MET A 1 -6.33 19.34 12.21
CA MET A 1 -6.68 18.51 11.03
C MET A 1 -6.60 17.07 11.46
N ASN A 2 -7.48 16.20 10.97
CA ASN A 2 -7.47 14.79 11.35
C ASN A 2 -6.38 14.07 10.53
N GLU A 3 -5.60 13.21 11.19
CA GLU A 3 -4.57 12.40 10.52
C GLU A 3 -5.25 11.31 9.69
N LEU A 4 -4.88 11.22 8.40
CA LEU A 4 -5.46 10.26 7.48
C LEU A 4 -4.46 9.17 7.10
N TYR A 5 -4.97 7.95 6.99
CA TYR A 5 -4.23 6.78 6.56
C TYR A 5 -4.95 6.15 5.37
N ALA A 6 -4.19 5.88 4.30
CA ALA A 6 -4.68 5.22 3.11
C ALA A 6 -4.15 3.80 3.02
N GLY A 7 -5.00 2.88 2.56
CA GLY A 7 -4.60 1.54 2.16
C GLY A 7 -5.04 1.28 0.73
N MET A 8 -4.18 0.59 -0.01
CA MET A 8 -4.33 0.28 -1.42
C MET A 8 -4.20 -1.22 -1.62
N ASP A 9 -5.32 -1.86 -1.93
CA ASP A 9 -5.39 -3.25 -2.30
C ASP A 9 -5.22 -3.38 -3.83
N LEU A 10 -4.06 -3.88 -4.25
CA LEU A 10 -3.57 -3.77 -5.63
C LEU A 10 -3.79 -5.07 -6.41
N HIS A 11 -4.62 -5.00 -7.44
CA HIS A 11 -4.91 -6.12 -8.34
C HIS A 11 -4.33 -5.89 -9.73
N SER A 12 -4.47 -6.90 -10.60
CA SER A 12 -3.92 -6.87 -11.96
C SER A 12 -4.41 -5.72 -12.84
N ARG A 13 -5.68 -5.30 -12.68
CA ARG A 13 -6.33 -4.29 -13.55
C ARG A 13 -6.79 -3.05 -12.79
N ASN A 14 -6.92 -3.15 -11.49
CA ASN A 14 -7.51 -2.12 -10.66
C ASN A 14 -6.88 -2.12 -9.26
N THR A 15 -7.04 -1.02 -8.56
CA THR A 15 -6.64 -0.86 -7.17
C THR A 15 -7.87 -0.39 -6.40
N TYR A 16 -8.15 -1.03 -5.27
CA TYR A 16 -9.12 -0.52 -4.31
C TYR A 16 -8.40 0.37 -3.30
N ILE A 17 -8.91 1.59 -3.13
CA ILE A 17 -8.34 2.60 -2.24
C ILE A 17 -9.33 2.85 -1.12
N GLY A 18 -8.87 2.78 0.13
CA GLY A 18 -9.60 3.19 1.32
C GLY A 18 -8.80 4.22 2.11
N ILE A 19 -9.43 5.33 2.52
CA ILE A 19 -8.83 6.36 3.38
C ILE A 19 -9.66 6.46 4.65
N MET A 20 -9.00 6.40 5.80
CA MET A 20 -9.63 6.51 7.10
C MET A 20 -8.90 7.48 8.01
N GLU A 21 -9.63 8.00 9.00
CA GLU A 21 -9.03 8.74 10.10
C GLU A 21 -8.33 7.79 11.06
N LYS A 22 -7.22 8.27 11.63
CA LYS A 22 -6.49 7.58 12.70
C LYS A 22 -7.40 7.25 13.88
N ASP A 23 -7.25 6.05 14.44
CA ASP A 23 -7.86 5.59 15.69
C ASP A 23 -9.40 5.63 15.79
N SER A 24 -10.12 6.10 14.75
CA SER A 24 -11.57 6.32 14.84
C SER A 24 -12.40 5.36 13.98
N LYS A 25 -11.75 4.42 13.25
CA LYS A 25 -12.35 3.53 12.22
C LYS A 25 -13.21 4.28 11.18
N LYS A 26 -13.21 5.61 11.18
CA LYS A 26 -14.06 6.45 10.35
C LYS A 26 -13.50 6.46 8.94
N LYS A 27 -14.29 5.95 8.02
CA LYS A 27 -13.99 5.93 6.59
C LYS A 27 -14.27 7.31 6.01
N VAL A 28 -13.26 7.90 5.38
CA VAL A 28 -13.32 9.23 4.77
C VAL A 28 -13.54 9.13 3.26
N PHE A 29 -12.94 8.12 2.63
CA PHE A 29 -13.03 7.91 1.20
C PHE A 29 -12.83 6.44 0.86
N GLU A 30 -13.54 5.94 -0.16
CA GLU A 30 -13.30 4.63 -0.75
C GLU A 30 -13.60 4.64 -2.24
N LYS A 31 -12.74 4.00 -3.05
CA LYS A 31 -12.98 3.85 -4.49
C LYS A 31 -12.15 2.74 -5.09
N ARG A 32 -12.76 1.97 -6.00
CA ARG A 32 -12.04 1.11 -6.96
C ARG A 32 -11.70 1.91 -8.20
N VAL A 33 -10.44 1.90 -8.62
CA VAL A 33 -9.97 2.60 -9.82
C VAL A 33 -9.13 1.68 -10.71
N PRO A 34 -9.16 1.86 -12.04
CA PRO A 34 -8.20 1.18 -12.90
C PRO A 34 -6.77 1.61 -12.54
N ASN A 35 -5.80 0.75 -12.85
CA ASN A 35 -4.38 0.99 -12.57
C ASN A 35 -3.78 2.07 -13.49
N HIS A 36 -4.22 3.31 -13.30
CA HIS A 36 -3.74 4.50 -13.98
C HIS A 36 -3.24 5.50 -12.95
N LEU A 37 -1.93 5.78 -12.95
CA LEU A 37 -1.28 6.62 -11.96
C LEU A 37 -1.96 8.00 -11.83
N SER A 38 -2.26 8.68 -12.94
CA SER A 38 -2.87 10.01 -12.91
C SER A 38 -4.23 10.04 -12.19
N LEU A 39 -5.02 8.96 -12.29
CA LEU A 39 -6.30 8.87 -11.57
C LEU A 39 -6.08 8.71 -10.07
N ILE A 40 -5.11 7.89 -9.68
CA ILE A 40 -4.76 7.66 -8.28
C ILE A 40 -4.24 8.95 -7.65
N LEU A 41 -3.33 9.66 -8.33
CA LEU A 41 -2.80 10.95 -7.87
C LEU A 41 -3.91 11.99 -7.71
N GLY A 42 -4.81 12.11 -8.69
CA GLY A 42 -5.96 13.02 -8.61
C GLY A 42 -6.92 12.71 -7.46
N LEU A 43 -7.04 11.44 -7.04
CA LEU A 43 -7.83 11.05 -5.88
C LEU A 43 -7.14 11.40 -4.55
N PHE A 44 -5.81 11.37 -4.48
CA PHE A 44 -5.06 11.68 -3.27
C PHE A 44 -4.82 13.18 -3.07
N GLU A 45 -4.86 13.98 -4.13
CA GLU A 45 -4.58 15.42 -4.05
C GLU A 45 -5.44 16.16 -2.99
N PRO A 46 -6.76 15.92 -2.85
CA PRO A 46 -7.57 16.58 -1.82
C PRO A 46 -7.18 16.21 -0.38
N PHE A 47 -6.45 15.11 -0.18
CA PHE A 47 -6.09 14.58 1.13
C PHE A 47 -4.59 14.73 1.44
N LYS A 48 -3.81 15.26 0.49
CA LYS A 48 -2.34 15.24 0.51
C LYS A 48 -1.72 15.75 1.81
N ASP A 49 -2.20 16.88 2.30
CA ASP A 49 -1.68 17.52 3.53
C ASP A 49 -2.08 16.79 4.82
N GLN A 50 -3.10 15.91 4.75
CA GLN A 50 -3.62 15.15 5.89
C GLN A 50 -3.09 13.72 5.93
N LEU A 51 -2.62 13.18 4.81
CA LEU A 51 -2.12 11.81 4.68
C LEU A 51 -0.81 11.64 5.46
N GLN A 52 -0.88 10.93 6.58
CA GLN A 52 0.29 10.54 7.39
C GLN A 52 0.89 9.21 6.94
N GLY A 53 0.15 8.42 6.17
CA GLY A 53 0.58 7.10 5.74
C GLY A 53 -0.23 6.55 4.57
N ILE A 54 0.45 5.93 3.62
CA ILE A 54 -0.14 5.27 2.45
C ILE A 54 0.45 3.86 2.36
N VAL A 55 -0.39 2.84 2.48
CA VAL A 55 0.01 1.44 2.37
C VAL A 55 -0.34 0.90 0.98
N VAL A 56 0.61 0.24 0.34
CA VAL A 56 0.39 -0.55 -0.89
C VAL A 56 0.57 -2.03 -0.58
N GLU A 57 -0.37 -2.87 -1.02
CA GLU A 57 -0.24 -4.32 -0.91
C GLU A 57 0.84 -4.87 -1.87
N SER A 58 1.76 -5.72 -1.37
CA SER A 58 2.91 -6.21 -2.16
C SER A 58 2.62 -7.43 -3.04
N THR A 59 1.38 -7.67 -3.47
CA THR A 59 0.97 -8.89 -4.20
C THR A 59 1.28 -8.83 -5.70
N TYR A 60 0.96 -7.72 -6.38
CA TYR A 60 0.99 -7.64 -7.84
C TYR A 60 1.77 -6.42 -8.35
N ASN A 61 2.92 -6.65 -9.00
CA ASN A 61 3.76 -5.63 -9.68
C ASN A 61 3.74 -4.23 -9.02
N TRP A 62 3.89 -4.17 -7.70
CA TRP A 62 3.66 -2.94 -6.92
C TRP A 62 4.63 -1.80 -7.26
N TYR A 63 5.79 -2.12 -7.86
CA TYR A 63 6.89 -1.20 -8.12
C TYR A 63 6.43 0.05 -8.87
N TRP A 64 5.62 -0.09 -9.92
CA TRP A 64 5.19 1.07 -10.72
C TRP A 64 4.35 2.06 -9.91
N LEU A 65 3.53 1.55 -8.99
CA LEU A 65 2.62 2.36 -8.18
C LEU A 65 3.40 3.09 -7.08
N VAL A 66 4.23 2.35 -6.35
CA VAL A 66 5.09 2.93 -5.30
C VAL A 66 6.04 3.97 -5.91
N ASP A 67 6.69 3.64 -7.02
CA ASP A 67 7.61 4.55 -7.69
C ASP A 67 6.90 5.80 -8.21
N GLY A 68 5.70 5.64 -8.79
CA GLY A 68 4.89 6.76 -9.27
C GLY A 68 4.41 7.68 -8.14
N LEU A 69 4.02 7.11 -7.00
CA LEU A 69 3.64 7.89 -5.81
C LEU A 69 4.85 8.63 -5.22
N MET A 70 6.02 7.98 -5.16
CA MET A 70 7.27 8.64 -4.72
C MET A 70 7.66 9.80 -5.63
N ASP A 71 7.60 9.60 -6.95
CA ASP A 71 7.93 10.65 -7.93
C ASP A 71 6.95 11.83 -7.86
N ALA A 72 5.69 11.58 -7.52
CA ALA A 72 4.67 12.61 -7.31
C ALA A 72 4.77 13.35 -5.96
N GLY A 73 5.76 13.02 -5.13
CA GLY A 73 6.04 13.73 -3.87
C GLY A 73 5.48 13.08 -2.61
N TYR A 74 4.82 11.92 -2.69
CA TYR A 74 4.38 11.19 -1.51
C TYR A 74 5.59 10.54 -0.82
N ARG A 75 5.82 10.88 0.45
CA ARG A 75 6.98 10.41 1.24
C ARG A 75 6.60 9.41 2.34
N CYS A 76 5.32 9.36 2.70
CA CYS A 76 4.77 8.48 3.73
C CYS A 76 4.28 7.14 3.15
N LEU A 77 5.09 6.50 2.31
CA LEU A 77 4.73 5.25 1.63
C LEU A 77 5.24 4.03 2.39
N HIS A 78 4.35 3.05 2.55
CA HIS A 78 4.59 1.78 3.21
C HIS A 78 4.18 0.65 2.27
N LEU A 79 4.96 -0.42 2.25
CA LEU A 79 4.65 -1.61 1.49
C LEU A 79 4.26 -2.71 2.47
N ALA A 80 2.99 -3.14 2.45
CA ALA A 80 2.54 -4.22 3.31
C ALA A 80 3.12 -5.56 2.87
N ASN A 81 3.34 -6.46 3.82
CA ASN A 81 3.70 -7.86 3.57
C ASN A 81 2.50 -8.77 3.87
N PRO A 82 1.69 -9.14 2.85
CA PRO A 82 0.48 -9.95 3.04
C PRO A 82 0.77 -11.30 3.69
N SER A 83 1.91 -11.92 3.36
CA SER A 83 2.29 -13.23 3.90
C SER A 83 2.58 -13.21 5.41
N ALA A 84 2.83 -12.03 5.99
CA ALA A 84 3.05 -11.84 7.43
C ALA A 84 1.80 -11.30 8.16
N ILE A 85 0.72 -10.97 7.45
CA ILE A 85 -0.51 -10.45 8.03
C ILE A 85 -1.43 -11.62 8.42
N LYS A 86 -1.53 -11.89 9.73
CA LYS A 86 -2.30 -13.01 10.30
C LYS A 86 -3.79 -13.02 9.94
N GLN A 87 -4.38 -11.88 9.59
CA GLN A 87 -5.77 -11.83 9.15
C GLN A 87 -6.00 -12.73 7.91
N TYR A 88 -4.99 -12.94 7.06
CA TYR A 88 -5.08 -13.84 5.90
C TYR A 88 -4.91 -15.32 6.26
N GLU A 89 -4.41 -15.66 7.46
CA GLU A 89 -4.32 -17.03 7.96
C GLU A 89 -5.71 -17.53 8.38
N GLY A 90 -6.51 -17.97 7.41
CA GLY A 90 -7.79 -18.66 7.65
C GLY A 90 -9.06 -17.93 7.16
N LEU A 91 -8.94 -16.71 6.63
CA LEU A 91 -10.06 -16.05 5.95
C LEU A 91 -10.19 -16.58 4.51
N LYS A 92 -11.29 -17.30 4.26
CA LYS A 92 -11.58 -17.89 2.94
C LYS A 92 -12.19 -16.87 1.95
N TYR A 93 -12.65 -15.70 2.43
CA TYR A 93 -13.30 -14.65 1.63
C TYR A 93 -13.14 -13.28 2.31
N SER A 94 -12.07 -12.56 1.96
CA SER A 94 -11.95 -11.11 2.19
C SER A 94 -12.33 -10.38 0.91
N ASP A 95 -12.93 -9.18 1.00
CA ASP A 95 -13.21 -8.33 -0.16
C ASP A 95 -12.23 -7.16 -0.26
N ASP A 96 -11.96 -6.68 -1.47
CA ASP A 96 -10.95 -5.64 -1.74
C ASP A 96 -11.12 -4.39 -0.86
N ARG A 97 -12.38 -4.10 -0.49
CA ARG A 97 -12.73 -3.00 0.39
C ARG A 97 -12.21 -3.22 1.80
N SER A 98 -12.51 -4.37 2.38
CA SER A 98 -12.09 -4.71 3.74
C SER A 98 -10.57 -4.78 3.82
N ASP A 99 -9.91 -5.30 2.79
CA ASP A 99 -8.45 -5.35 2.69
C ASP A 99 -7.82 -3.97 2.69
N ALA A 100 -8.28 -3.06 1.83
CA ALA A 100 -7.77 -1.69 1.77
C ALA A 100 -7.89 -0.96 3.13
N PHE A 101 -9.03 -1.07 3.82
CA PHE A 101 -9.19 -0.45 5.14
C PHE A 101 -8.40 -1.15 6.24
N TRP A 102 -8.22 -2.47 6.14
CA TRP A 102 -7.42 -3.20 7.10
C TRP A 102 -5.96 -2.79 7.04
N LEU A 103 -5.40 -2.64 5.84
CA LEU A 103 -4.04 -2.13 5.64
C LEU A 103 -3.86 -0.74 6.25
N ALA A 104 -4.79 0.18 5.97
CA ALA A 104 -4.78 1.52 6.55
C ALA A 104 -4.82 1.50 8.08
N HIS A 105 -5.64 0.61 8.65
CA HIS A 105 -5.78 0.46 10.09
C HIS A 105 -4.54 -0.12 10.76
N LEU A 106 -3.91 -1.15 10.17
CA LEU A 106 -2.66 -1.70 10.68
C LEU A 106 -1.55 -0.64 10.71
N LEU A 107 -1.46 0.19 9.67
CA LEU A 107 -0.51 1.30 9.64
C LEU A 107 -0.85 2.36 10.67
N SER A 108 -2.14 2.73 10.82
CA SER A 108 -2.55 3.73 11.80
C SER A 108 -2.18 3.35 13.24
N LEU A 109 -2.17 2.04 13.52
CA LEU A 109 -1.79 1.46 14.82
C LEU A 109 -0.27 1.22 14.98
N GLY A 110 0.53 1.39 13.92
CA GLY A 110 1.98 1.14 13.95
C GLY A 110 2.36 -0.35 14.05
N ILE A 111 1.45 -1.26 13.67
CA ILE A 111 1.65 -2.71 13.76
C ILE A 111 1.65 -3.40 12.38
N LEU A 112 1.70 -2.62 11.30
CA LEU A 112 1.75 -3.14 9.94
C LEU A 112 3.02 -3.99 9.73
N PRO A 113 2.89 -5.26 9.31
CA PRO A 113 4.03 -6.01 8.80
C PRO A 113 4.45 -5.43 7.45
N GLU A 114 5.65 -4.82 7.41
CA GLU A 114 6.14 -4.12 6.22
C GLU A 114 7.20 -4.93 5.45
N GLY A 115 7.19 -4.75 4.13
CA GLY A 115 8.28 -5.12 3.23
C GLY A 115 9.29 -3.99 3.08
N CYS A 116 10.51 -4.31 2.65
CA CYS A 116 11.53 -3.30 2.38
C CYS A 116 11.33 -2.67 0.99
N ILE A 117 11.19 -1.34 0.92
CA ILE A 117 11.21 -0.60 -0.35
C ILE A 117 12.67 -0.25 -0.66
N TYR A 118 13.31 -1.01 -1.55
CA TYR A 118 14.67 -0.71 -1.99
C TYR A 118 14.71 0.53 -2.90
N PRO A 119 15.78 1.36 -2.83
CA PRO A 119 16.00 2.45 -3.78
C PRO A 119 15.98 1.94 -5.23
N LYS A 120 15.40 2.72 -6.16
CA LYS A 120 15.26 2.33 -7.58
C LYS A 120 16.58 1.83 -8.20
N GLN A 121 17.70 2.46 -7.83
CA GLN A 121 19.04 2.15 -8.34
C GLN A 121 19.55 0.77 -7.89
N ASP A 122 19.20 0.36 -6.66
CA ASP A 122 19.68 -0.90 -6.07
C ASP A 122 18.85 -2.11 -6.51
N ARG A 123 17.64 -1.89 -7.03
CA ARG A 123 16.76 -2.98 -7.52
C ARG A 123 17.35 -3.71 -8.74
N GLN A 124 18.18 -3.06 -9.55
CA GLN A 124 18.80 -3.68 -10.73
C GLN A 124 19.83 -4.77 -10.38
N ILE A 125 20.46 -4.69 -9.20
CA ILE A 125 21.53 -5.61 -8.79
C ILE A 125 20.97 -7.00 -8.46
N LEU A 126 19.69 -7.10 -8.09
CA LEU A 126 18.98 -8.36 -7.81
C LEU A 126 18.56 -9.12 -9.08
N SER A 127 18.72 -8.55 -10.27
CA SER A 127 18.22 -9.12 -11.54
C SER A 127 19.06 -10.27 -12.10
N LYS A 128 20.24 -10.56 -11.55
CA LYS A 128 21.10 -11.68 -12.00
C LYS A 128 20.98 -12.89 -11.06
N GLY A 129 19.80 -13.49 -11.01
CA GLY A 129 19.66 -14.83 -10.43
C GLY A 129 18.28 -15.06 -9.83
N SER A 130 17.57 -16.03 -10.39
CA SER A 130 16.29 -16.59 -9.94
C SER A 130 15.07 -15.68 -10.11
N GLY A 131 14.10 -16.15 -10.89
CA GLY A 131 12.78 -15.54 -11.04
C GLY A 131 11.94 -15.65 -9.77
N GLN A 132 12.33 -14.93 -8.72
CA GLN A 132 11.56 -14.75 -7.49
C GLN A 132 11.46 -13.27 -7.10
N ASN A 133 10.30 -12.96 -6.52
CA ASN A 133 9.80 -11.63 -6.14
C ASN A 133 10.84 -10.74 -5.43
N TYR A 134 11.00 -9.50 -5.87
CA TYR A 134 11.96 -8.50 -5.36
C TYR A 134 11.61 -7.92 -3.97
N ALA A 135 11.09 -8.75 -3.06
CA ALA A 135 10.55 -8.28 -1.79
C ALA A 135 10.91 -9.18 -0.61
N TRP A 136 12.10 -9.80 -0.55
CA TRP A 136 12.50 -10.52 0.66
C TRP A 136 14.01 -10.56 0.92
N GLN A 137 14.41 -9.90 2.00
CA GLN A 137 15.35 -10.49 2.97
C GLN A 137 14.83 -10.16 4.37
N PRO A 138 14.60 -11.14 5.26
CA PRO A 138 14.32 -10.85 6.66
C PRO A 138 15.54 -10.14 7.27
N ARG A 139 15.31 -9.07 8.03
CA ARG A 139 16.37 -8.52 8.89
C ARG A 139 16.75 -9.63 9.88
N ARG A 140 18.06 -9.94 9.93
CA ARG A 140 18.64 -10.81 10.96
C ARG A 140 18.42 -10.22 12.35
#